data_AF-A0A198GC86-F1
#
_entry.id   AF-A0A198GC86-F1
#
_cell.length_a   1.000
_cell.length_b   1.000
_cell.length_c   1.000
_cell.angle_alpha   90.00
_cell.angle_beta   90.00
_cell.angle_gamma   90.00
#
_symmetry.space_group_name_H-M   'P 1'
#
loop_
_entity.id
_entity.type
_entity.pdbx_description
1 polymer ?
#
loop_
_entity_poly.entity_id
_entity_poly.type
_entity_poly.pdbx_seq_one_letter_code
_entity_poly.pdbx_strand_id
1 'polypeptide(L)' 'MRKACIELNSTMKYAALNAGPLGGGKCLVMVTVSNNLDEVVPAEKWAKALNICLAEAKELKYEIARIYGENLARKK' A
#
# COMPACT_ATOMS: atom_id res chain seq x y z
N MET A 1 8.64 -16.15 9.19
CA MET A 1 8.75 -14.88 8.43
C MET A 1 7.82 -13.86 9.10
N ARG A 2 8.22 -12.59 9.24
CA ARG A 2 7.34 -11.58 9.87
C ARG A 2 6.18 -11.29 8.91
N LYS A 3 4.97 -11.08 9.43
CA LYS A 3 3.79 -10.77 8.60
C LYS A 3 3.56 -9.26 8.52
N ALA A 4 3.10 -8.80 7.37
CA ALA A 4 2.67 -7.43 7.14
C ALA A 4 1.38 -7.42 6.29
N CYS A 5 0.73 -6.27 6.21
CA CYS A 5 -0.27 -6.01 5.20
C CYS A 5 0.07 -4.72 4.44
N ILE A 6 -0.53 -4.58 3.26
CA ILE A 6 -0.49 -3.34 2.50
C ILE A 6 -1.90 -2.73 2.48
N GLU A 7 -2.00 -1.43 2.69
CA GLU A 7 -3.25 -0.67 2.59
C GLU A 7 -3.13 0.34 1.46
N LEU A 8 -4.08 0.35 0.51
CA LEU A 8 -4.28 1.44 -0.43
C LEU A 8 -5.53 2.20 0.00
N ASN A 9 -5.35 3.45 0.45
CA ASN A 9 -6.42 4.28 0.99
C ASN A 9 -6.79 5.39 0.00
N SER A 10 -7.93 5.25 -0.70
CA SER A 10 -8.37 6.19 -1.73
C SER A 10 -8.83 7.55 -1.20
N THR A 11 -9.21 7.64 0.08
CA THR A 11 -9.66 8.89 0.72
C THR A 11 -8.45 9.75 1.07
N MET A 12 -7.46 9.15 1.71
CA MET A 12 -6.23 9.83 2.15
C MET A 12 -5.10 9.80 1.11
N LYS A 13 -5.35 9.18 -0.06
CA LYS A 13 -4.43 9.13 -1.22
C LYS A 13 -3.04 8.59 -0.90
N TYR A 14 -2.95 7.50 -0.15
CA TYR A 14 -1.67 6.84 0.14
C TYR A 14 -1.72 5.32 -0.03
N ALA A 15 -0.56 4.71 -0.24
CA ALA A 15 -0.33 3.29 0.00
C ALA A 15 0.62 3.11 1.18
N ALA A 16 0.37 2.15 2.07
CA ALA A 16 1.22 1.91 3.24
C ALA A 16 1.51 0.43 3.45
N LEU A 17 2.75 0.12 3.82
CA LEU A 17 3.17 -1.18 4.33
C LEU A 17 3.14 -1.13 5.86
N ASN A 18 2.28 -1.95 6.47
CA ASN A 18 2.09 -1.98 7.91
C ASN A 18 2.53 -3.34 8.48
N ALA A 19 3.31 -3.31 9.56
CA ALA A 19 3.70 -4.52 10.27
C ALA A 19 2.47 -5.19 10.93
N GLY A 20 2.47 -6.51 10.96
CA GLY A 20 1.36 -7.32 11.46
C GLY A 20 0.36 -7.67 10.35
N PRO A 21 -0.33 -8.82 10.47
CA PRO A 21 -1.18 -9.35 9.42
C PRO A 21 -2.47 -8.53 9.18
N LEU A 22 -2.86 -7.70 10.14
CA LEU A 22 -4.08 -6.87 10.08
C LEU A 22 -3.79 -5.36 10.07
N GLY A 23 -2.52 -4.96 9.95
CA GLY A 23 -2.16 -3.53 9.84
C GLY A 23 -2.24 -2.71 11.13
N GLY A 24 -2.54 -3.34 12.27
CA GLY A 24 -2.55 -2.66 13.58
C GLY A 24 -1.16 -2.45 14.21
N GLY A 25 -0.09 -2.84 13.53
CA GLY A 25 1.28 -2.63 13.99
C GLY A 25 1.90 -1.32 13.49
N LYS A 26 3.23 -1.26 13.54
CA LYS A 26 4.01 -0.10 13.07
C LYS A 26 3.90 0.07 11.55
N CYS A 27 3.67 1.29 11.07
CA CYS A 27 3.86 1.65 9.67
C CYS A 27 5.34 1.60 9.30
N LEU A 28 5.68 0.77 8.32
CA LEU A 28 7.04 0.56 7.83
C LEU A 28 7.38 1.50 6.69
N VAL A 29 6.43 1.69 5.76
CA VAL A 29 6.57 2.54 4.58
C VAL A 29 5.22 3.19 4.29
N MET A 30 5.23 4.46 3.91
CA MET A 30 4.07 5.17 3.40
C MET A 30 4.44 5.91 2.13
N VAL A 31 3.65 5.72 1.09
CA VAL A 31 3.80 6.36 -0.22
C VAL A 31 2.57 7.20 -0.47
N THR A 32 2.73 8.52 -0.40
CA THR A 32 1.68 9.44 -0.82
C THR A 32 1.51 9.36 -2.34
N VAL A 33 0.31 9.00 -2.78
CA VAL A 33 -0.05 8.84 -4.19
C VAL A 33 -0.52 10.17 -4.79
N SER A 34 -1.19 11.01 -3.99
CA SER A 34 -1.46 12.41 -4.31
C SER A 34 -1.58 13.24 -3.03
N ASN A 35 -1.18 14.51 -3.11
CA ASN A 35 -1.43 15.50 -2.04
C ASN A 35 -2.82 16.16 -2.19
N ASN A 36 -3.51 15.93 -3.31
CA ASN A 36 -4.85 16.44 -3.55
C ASN A 36 -5.89 15.34 -3.24
N LEU A 37 -6.66 15.54 -2.17
CA LEU A 37 -7.66 14.58 -1.70
C LEU A 37 -8.87 14.47 -2.64
N ASP A 38 -9.12 15.49 -3.46
CA ASP A 38 -10.21 15.51 -4.43
C ASP A 38 -9.80 14.90 -5.80
N GLU A 39 -8.51 14.62 -6.01
CA GLU A 39 -8.03 14.04 -7.27
C GLU A 39 -8.55 12.61 -7.46
N VAL A 40 -9.11 12.35 -8.64
CA VAL A 40 -9.31 10.98 -9.14
C VAL A 40 -7.96 10.44 -9.60
N VAL A 41 -7.34 9.64 -8.74
CA VAL A 41 -6.02 9.08 -9.00
C VAL A 41 -6.14 7.88 -9.96
N PRO A 42 -5.39 7.87 -11.08
CA PRO A 42 -5.40 6.79 -12.05
C PRO A 42 -4.77 5.50 -11.49
N ALA A 43 -5.22 4.35 -11.99
CA ALA A 43 -4.81 3.03 -11.50
C ALA A 43 -3.29 2.80 -11.58
N GLU A 44 -2.61 3.41 -12.56
CA GLU A 44 -1.16 3.31 -12.74
C GLU A 44 -0.39 3.94 -11.58
N LYS A 45 -0.88 5.05 -11.01
CA LYS A 45 -0.23 5.67 -9.83
C LYS A 45 -0.38 4.76 -8.60
N TRP A 46 -1.55 4.14 -8.43
CA TRP A 46 -1.78 3.16 -7.37
C TRP A 46 -0.91 1.91 -7.53
N ALA A 47 -0.80 1.37 -8.74
CA ALA A 47 0.04 0.22 -9.03
C ALA A 47 1.52 0.52 -8.73
N LYS A 48 2.00 1.72 -9.08
CA LYS A 48 3.36 2.15 -8.75
C LYS A 48 3.59 2.19 -7.23
N ALA A 49 2.66 2.78 -6.47
CA ALA A 49 2.78 2.86 -5.01
C ALA A 49 2.69 1.48 -4.33
N LEU A 50 1.83 0.59 -4.83
CA LEU A 50 1.77 -0.80 -4.37
C LEU A 50 3.10 -1.54 -4.62
N ASN A 51 3.69 -1.38 -5.80
CA ASN A 51 4.97 -2.01 -6.13
C ASN A 51 6.11 -1.55 -5.21
N ILE A 52 6.13 -0.28 -4.80
CA ILE A 52 7.08 0.22 -3.80
C ILE A 52 6.88 -0.52 -2.48
N CYS A 53 5.64 -0.63 -1.98
CA CYS A 53 5.35 -1.36 -0.74
C CYS A 53 5.74 -2.85 -0.82
N LEU A 54 5.54 -3.49 -1.97
CA LEU A 54 5.92 -4.89 -2.21
C LEU A 54 7.45 -5.07 -2.23
N ALA A 55 8.17 -4.17 -2.89
CA ALA A 55 9.64 -4.19 -2.94
C ALA A 55 10.23 -4.03 -1.53
N GLU A 56 9.73 -3.07 -0.77
CA GLU A 56 10.13 -2.82 0.62
C GLU A 56 9.80 -4.00 1.54
N ALA A 57 8.63 -4.63 1.38
CA ALA A 57 8.30 -5.84 2.13
C ALA A 57 9.30 -6.97 1.86
N LYS A 58 9.69 -7.16 0.60
CA LYS A 58 10.70 -8.16 0.20
C LYS A 58 12.07 -7.85 0.83
N GLU A 59 12.51 -6.60 0.76
CA GLU A 59 13.78 -6.14 1.36
C GLU A 59 13.80 -6.36 2.87
N LEU A 60 12.73 -5.98 3.56
CA LEU A 60 12.58 -6.11 5.00
C LEU A 60 12.21 -7.54 5.46
N LYS A 61 12.11 -8.49 4.52
CA LYS A 61 11.78 -9.91 4.76
C LYS A 61 10.44 -10.10 5.48
N TYR A 62 9.45 -9.30 5.08
CA TYR A 62 8.05 -9.46 5.46
C TYR A 62 7.29 -10.26 4.40
N GLU A 63 6.41 -11.12 4.87
CA GLU A 63 5.43 -11.79 4.04
C GLU A 63 4.11 -11.01 4.09
N ILE A 64 3.56 -10.67 2.93
CA ILE A 64 2.30 -9.94 2.82
C ILE A 64 1.15 -10.91 3.05
N ALA A 65 0.45 -10.73 4.17
CA ALA A 65 -0.73 -11.51 4.52
C ALA A 65 -1.99 -11.04 3.75
N ARG A 66 -2.07 -9.73 3.48
CA ARG A 66 -3.23 -9.11 2.82
C ARG A 66 -2.87 -7.78 2.16
N ILE A 67 -3.56 -7.46 1.06
CA ILE A 67 -3.55 -6.15 0.42
C ILE A 67 -4.98 -5.61 0.45
N TYR A 68 -5.21 -4.51 1.16
CA TYR A 68 -6.48 -3.80 1.21
C TYR A 68 -6.53 -2.74 0.10
N GLY A 69 -7.68 -2.60 -0.56
CA GLY A 69 -7.85 -1.62 -1.64
C GLY A 69 -7.12 -1.98 -2.94
N GLU A 70 -6.71 -3.24 -3.13
CA GLU A 70 -5.96 -3.70 -4.32
C GLU A 70 -6.67 -3.35 -5.65
N ASN A 71 -8.00 -3.28 -5.65
CA ASN A 71 -8.80 -2.88 -6.81
C ASN A 71 -8.46 -1.46 -7.34
N LEU A 72 -7.87 -0.60 -6.52
CA LEU A 72 -7.41 0.73 -6.95
C LEU A 72 -6.22 0.66 -7.92
N ALA A 73 -5.43 -0.42 -7.84
CA ALA A 73 -4.27 -0.66 -8.70
C ALA A 73 -4.60 -1.49 -9.97
N ARG A 74 -5.85 -1.93 -10.14
CA ARG A 74 -6.29 -2.68 -11.32
C ARG A 74 -6.83 -1.73 -12.38
N LYS A 75 -6.39 -1.88 -13.64
CA LYS A 75 -7.10 -1.26 -14.77
C LYS A 75 -8.49 -1.87 -14.86
N LYS A 76 -9.51 -1.02 -14.92
CA LYS A 76 -10.87 -1.42 -15.33
C LYS A 76 -10.90 -1.69 -16.82
#